data_AF-A0A848UXT3-F1
#
_entry.id   AF-A0A848UXT3-F1
#
_cell.length_a   1.000
_cell.length_b   1.000
_cell.length_c   1.000
_cell.angle_alpha   90.00
_cell.angle_beta   90.00
_cell.angle_gamma   90.00
#
_symmetry.space_group_name_H-M   'P 1'
#
loop_
_entity.id
_entity.type
_entity.pdbx_description
1 polymer ?
#
loop_
_entity_poly.entity_id
_entity_poly.type
_entity_poly.pdbx_seq_one_letter_code
_entity_poly.pdbx_strand_id
1 'polypeptide(L)'
;MKDNHMHTQKLNGRGAQTNPHNRFLKGELEVDPEFLEYCDLEGDEPESNRTQYIPIHPKTIITKNSSPDVPFDWSINPYQGCEHGCVYCYARNSHEYWG
;
A
#
# COMPACT_ATOMS: atom_id res chain seq x y z
N MET A 1 15.30 2.10 -30.87
CA MET A 1 15.27 1.85 -29.42
C MET A 1 14.77 3.13 -28.79
N LYS A 2 13.47 3.21 -28.52
CA LYS A 2 12.86 4.36 -27.85
C LYS A 2 12.62 3.91 -26.42
N ASP A 3 13.34 4.53 -25.50
CA ASP A 3 13.17 4.31 -24.07
C ASP A 3 11.78 4.84 -23.68
N ASN A 4 10.79 3.95 -23.63
CA ASN A 4 9.48 4.22 -23.07
C ASN A 4 9.63 4.37 -21.55
N HIS A 5 10.12 5.53 -21.11
CA HIS A 5 9.95 5.93 -19.72
C HIS A 5 8.46 6.24 -19.55
N MET A 6 7.70 5.26 -19.05
CA MET A 6 6.38 5.50 -18.49
C MET A 6 6.53 6.51 -17.36
N HIS A 7 6.28 7.78 -17.67
CA HIS A 7 6.13 8.79 -16.64
C HIS A 7 4.87 8.42 -15.85
N THR A 8 5.07 7.85 -14.66
CA THR A 8 4.00 7.69 -13.66
C THR A 8 3.44 9.08 -13.42
N GLN A 9 2.26 9.37 -13.98
CA GLN A 9 1.65 10.67 -13.81
C GLN A 9 1.38 10.87 -12.31
N LYS A 10 1.88 11.98 -11.78
CA LYS A 10 1.73 12.30 -10.36
C LYS A 10 0.24 12.51 -10.08
N LEU A 11 -0.35 11.62 -9.30
CA LEU A 11 -1.76 11.66 -8.95
C LEU A 11 -1.97 12.77 -7.91
N ASN A 12 -2.94 13.65 -8.15
CA ASN A 12 -3.31 14.69 -7.18
C ASN A 12 -3.95 14.05 -5.94
N GLY A 13 -3.30 14.17 -4.78
CA GLY A 13 -3.81 13.64 -3.52
C GLY A 13 -2.74 13.55 -2.45
N ARG A 14 -3.12 13.09 -1.26
CA ARG A 14 -2.17 12.76 -0.17
C ARG A 14 -1.75 11.29 -0.19
N GLY A 15 -2.21 10.52 -1.18
CA GLY A 15 -1.93 9.10 -1.31
C GLY A 15 -0.48 8.81 -1.73
N ALA A 16 0.01 7.62 -1.40
CA ALA A 16 1.27 7.09 -1.90
C ALA A 16 1.31 7.15 -3.44
N GLN A 17 2.40 7.71 -3.98
CA GLN A 17 2.57 7.93 -5.42
C GLN A 17 3.31 6.77 -6.10
N THR A 18 3.91 5.91 -5.31
CA THR A 18 4.67 4.74 -5.73
C THR A 18 4.26 3.56 -4.88
N ASN A 19 4.33 2.36 -5.46
CA ASN A 19 4.14 1.11 -4.75
C ASN A 19 5.50 0.42 -4.62
N PRO A 20 6.33 0.76 -3.61
CA PRO A 20 7.64 0.16 -3.46
C PRO A 20 7.51 -1.34 -3.16
N HIS A 21 8.43 -2.13 -3.70
CA HIS A 21 8.48 -3.56 -3.43
C HIS A 21 8.59 -3.84 -1.92
N ASN A 22 7.69 -4.69 -1.42
CA ASN A 22 7.72 -5.13 -0.03
C ASN A 22 8.67 -6.33 0.12
N ARG A 23 9.66 -6.19 1.02
CA ARG A 23 10.69 -7.19 1.32
C ARG A 23 10.15 -8.59 1.67
N PHE A 24 8.99 -8.68 2.32
CA PHE A 24 8.42 -9.95 2.79
C PHE A 24 7.34 -10.51 1.88
N LEU A 25 6.87 -9.73 0.88
CA LEU A 25 5.96 -10.24 -0.13
C LEU A 25 6.69 -11.16 -1.10
N LYS A 26 6.03 -12.26 -1.48
CA LYS A 26 6.56 -13.23 -2.46
C LYS A 26 6.29 -12.83 -3.92
N GLY A 27 5.36 -11.91 -4.15
CA GLY A 27 4.94 -11.46 -5.45
C GLY A 27 4.70 -9.96 -5.45
N GLU A 28 4.73 -9.38 -6.65
CA GLU A 28 4.49 -7.96 -6.90
C GLU A 28 3.33 -7.82 -7.88
N LEU A 29 2.52 -6.77 -7.68
CA LEU A 29 1.45 -6.42 -8.59
C LEU A 29 1.96 -5.35 -9.55
N GLU A 30 1.99 -5.67 -10.83
CA GLU A 30 2.35 -4.76 -11.91
C GLU A 30 1.11 -4.46 -12.75
N VAL A 31 1.02 -3.22 -13.25
CA VAL A 31 0.01 -2.84 -14.23
C VAL A 31 0.52 -3.24 -15.60
N ASP A 32 -0.04 -4.30 -16.17
CA ASP A 32 0.32 -4.81 -17.49
C ASP A 32 -0.42 -4.04 -18.60
N PRO A 33 0.31 -3.35 -19.52
CA PRO A 33 -0.32 -2.66 -20.64
C PRO A 33 -1.08 -3.57 -21.61
N GLU A 34 -0.62 -4.81 -21.84
CA GLU A 34 -1.33 -5.76 -22.72
C GLU A 34 -2.68 -6.16 -22.13
N PHE A 35 -2.74 -6.31 -20.80
CA PHE A 35 -3.99 -6.58 -20.09
C PHE A 35 -4.97 -5.41 -20.20
N LEU A 36 -4.49 -4.17 -20.08
CA LEU A 36 -5.34 -2.98 -20.23
C LEU A 36 -5.92 -2.85 -21.64
N GLU A 37 -5.13 -3.17 -22.68
CA GLU A 37 -5.60 -3.18 -24.06
C GLU A 37 -6.68 -4.27 -24.27
N TYR A 38 -6.48 -5.45 -23.70
CA TYR A 38 -7.49 -6.51 -23.73
C TYR A 38 -8.82 -6.07 -23.09
N CYS A 39 -8.79 -5.45 -21.92
CA CYS A 39 -9.99 -4.94 -21.26
C CYS A 39 -10.75 -3.94 -22.14
N ASP A 40 -10.05 -2.99 -22.77
CA ASP A 40 -10.66 -1.99 -23.67
C ASP A 40 -11.34 -2.65 -24.89
N LEU A 41 -10.70 -3.66 -25.48
CA LEU A 41 -11.23 -4.38 -26.65
C LEU A 41 -12.49 -5.20 -26.33
N GLU A 42 -12.51 -5.87 -25.18
CA GLU A 42 -13.64 -6.70 -24.76
C GLU A 42 -14.77 -5.90 -24.09
N GLY A 43 -14.54 -4.61 -23.82
CA GLY A 43 -15.47 -3.76 -23.08
C GLY A 43 -15.54 -4.09 -21.58
N ASP A 44 -14.46 -4.67 -21.05
CA ASP A 44 -14.29 -4.96 -19.63
C ASP A 44 -13.60 -3.79 -18.91
N GLU A 45 -13.86 -3.66 -17.62
CA GLU A 45 -13.22 -2.65 -16.77
C GLU A 45 -12.09 -3.31 -15.95
N PRO A 46 -10.85 -2.79 -16.01
CA PRO A 46 -9.75 -3.35 -15.24
C PRO A 46 -9.96 -3.14 -13.73
N GLU A 47 -9.37 -4.01 -12.92
CA GLU A 47 -9.45 -3.87 -11.46
C GLU A 47 -8.87 -2.53 -10.99
N SER A 48 -9.62 -1.86 -10.11
CA SER A 48 -9.23 -0.56 -9.59
C SER A 48 -8.18 -0.70 -8.48
N ASN A 49 -7.13 0.11 -8.55
CA ASN A 49 -6.09 0.24 -7.52
C ASN A 49 -6.52 1.04 -6.26
N ARG A 50 -7.81 1.36 -6.12
CA ARG A 50 -8.33 2.09 -4.96
C ARG A 50 -8.17 1.27 -3.68
N THR A 51 -7.89 1.98 -2.59
CA THR A 51 -7.80 1.39 -1.26
C THR A 51 -9.08 0.65 -0.90
N GLN A 52 -8.92 -0.60 -0.47
CA GLN A 52 -9.99 -1.47 0.00
C GLN A 52 -9.89 -1.65 1.52
N TYR A 53 -11.04 -1.74 2.18
CA TYR A 53 -11.12 -2.04 3.60
C TYR A 53 -11.43 -3.52 3.79
N ILE A 54 -10.46 -4.26 4.31
CA ILE A 54 -10.60 -5.69 4.58
C ILE A 54 -10.84 -5.85 6.09
N PRO A 55 -12.01 -6.38 6.53
CA PRO A 55 -12.25 -6.63 7.94
C PRO A 55 -11.34 -7.76 8.44
N ILE A 56 -10.78 -7.59 9.64
CA ILE A 56 -9.92 -8.57 10.29
C ILE A 56 -10.41 -8.84 11.72
N HIS A 57 -9.99 -9.99 12.27
CA HIS A 57 -10.29 -10.39 13.65
C HIS A 57 -8.99 -10.56 14.44
N PRO A 58 -8.42 -9.46 14.98
CA PRO A 58 -7.19 -9.53 15.76
C PRO A 58 -7.44 -10.18 17.11
N LYS A 59 -6.39 -10.78 17.69
CA LYS A 59 -6.45 -11.33 19.06
C LYS A 59 -6.66 -10.23 20.12
N THR A 60 -6.09 -9.04 19.89
CA THR A 60 -6.21 -7.86 20.76
C THR A 60 -6.27 -6.59 19.91
N ILE A 61 -7.04 -5.59 20.35
CA ILE A 61 -7.09 -4.25 19.72
C ILE A 61 -5.99 -3.31 20.26
N ILE A 62 -5.49 -3.60 21.46
CA ILE A 62 -4.43 -2.83 22.12
C ILE A 62 -3.09 -3.55 21.94
N THR A 63 -2.06 -2.79 21.61
CA THR A 63 -0.67 -3.26 21.48
C THR A 63 0.19 -2.56 22.52
N LYS A 64 1.08 -3.32 23.19
CA LYS A 64 2.11 -2.75 24.07
C LYS A 64 3.33 -2.37 23.25
N ASN A 65 3.83 -1.16 23.45
CA ASN A 65 5.07 -0.69 22.88
C ASN A 65 6.19 -0.75 23.94
N SER A 66 7.38 -1.17 23.51
CA SER A 66 8.59 -1.21 24.34
C SER A 66 9.77 -0.48 23.69
N SER A 67 9.53 0.23 22.58
CA SER A 67 10.56 1.02 21.91
C SER A 67 10.96 2.21 22.79
N PRO A 68 12.27 2.47 22.96
CA PRO A 68 12.73 3.67 23.67
C PRO A 68 12.48 4.95 22.87
N ASP A 69 12.18 4.85 21.58
CA ASP A 69 12.02 5.99 20.67
C ASP A 69 10.60 6.57 20.70
N VAL A 70 9.67 5.86 21.31
CA VAL A 70 8.24 6.19 21.30
C VAL A 70 7.77 6.36 22.74
N PRO A 71 7.25 7.54 23.13
CA PRO A 71 7.06 7.92 24.54
C PRO A 71 5.84 7.27 25.22
N PHE A 72 5.11 6.41 24.52
CA PHE A 72 3.90 5.76 25.02
C PHE A 72 4.09 4.24 25.15
N ASP A 73 3.49 3.67 26.20
CA ASP A 73 3.55 2.23 26.48
C ASP A 73 2.50 1.41 25.73
N TRP A 74 1.42 2.05 25.26
CA TRP A 74 0.27 1.37 24.65
C TRP A 74 -0.24 2.16 23.45
N SER A 75 -0.66 1.43 22.41
CA SER A 75 -1.21 2.00 21.19
C SER A 75 -2.42 1.21 20.70
N ILE A 76 -3.33 1.89 20.01
CA ILE A 76 -4.43 1.29 19.25
C ILE A 76 -4.32 1.78 17.82
N ASN A 77 -4.25 0.85 16.86
CA ASN A 77 -4.35 1.11 15.44
C ASN A 77 -5.71 0.61 14.95
N PRO A 78 -6.67 1.48 14.60
CA PRO A 78 -8.01 1.06 14.19
C PRO A 78 -8.02 0.31 12.85
N TYR A 79 -6.93 0.40 12.07
CA TYR A 79 -6.71 -0.34 10.83
C TYR A 79 -5.21 -0.64 10.65
N GLN A 80 -4.91 -1.62 9.81
CA GLN A 80 -3.56 -1.97 9.37
C GLN A 80 -3.36 -1.49 7.92
N GLY A 81 -2.21 -0.88 7.61
CA GLY A 81 -1.95 -0.21 6.34
C GLY A 81 -2.17 1.30 6.39
N CYS A 82 -1.79 2.05 5.34
CA CYS A 82 -2.06 3.48 5.22
C CYS A 82 -1.98 3.93 3.76
N GLU A 83 -2.99 4.66 3.29
CA GLU A 83 -2.97 5.29 1.96
C GLU A 83 -2.02 6.50 1.89
N HIS A 84 -1.74 7.18 3.00
CA HIS A 84 -1.07 8.48 3.01
C HIS A 84 0.45 8.46 2.83
N GLY A 85 1.12 7.33 3.13
CA GLY A 85 2.57 7.21 2.96
C GLY A 85 3.43 8.19 3.77
N CYS A 86 2.94 8.75 4.89
CA CYS A 86 3.62 9.82 5.64
C CYS A 86 5.06 9.47 6.04
N VAL A 87 6.00 10.39 5.78
CA VAL A 87 7.44 10.23 6.08
C VAL A 87 7.77 10.05 7.56
N TYR A 88 6.90 10.54 8.44
CA TYR A 88 7.04 10.52 9.89
C TYR A 88 6.19 9.41 10.56
N CYS A 89 5.61 8.48 9.79
CA CYS A 89 4.74 7.45 10.34
C CYS A 89 5.53 6.44 11.19
N TYR A 90 5.26 6.38 12.49
CA TYR A 90 5.90 5.39 13.38
C TYR A 90 5.56 3.94 12.99
N ALA A 91 4.38 3.71 12.41
CA ALA A 91 3.92 2.39 12.01
C ALA A 91 4.59 1.87 10.73
N ARG A 92 5.37 2.71 10.01
CA ARG A 92 5.95 2.37 8.70
C ARG A 92 6.70 1.04 8.70
N ASN A 93 7.49 0.75 9.73
CA ASN A 93 8.25 -0.50 9.82
C ASN A 93 7.34 -1.75 9.85
N SER A 94 6.12 -1.62 10.33
CA SER A 94 5.15 -2.71 10.36
C SER A 94 4.50 -2.99 9.00
N HIS A 95 4.51 -2.03 8.07
CA HIS A 95 3.87 -2.18 6.76
C HIS A 95 4.49 -3.32 5.95
N GLU A 96 5.80 -3.52 6.06
CA GLU A 96 6.48 -4.61 5.36
C GLU A 96 5.91 -5.98 5.74
N TYR A 97 5.39 -6.15 6.96
CA TYR A 97 4.89 -7.45 7.42
C TYR A 97 3.44 -7.75 7.09
N TRP A 98 2.65 -6.73 6.71
CA TRP A 98 1.19 -6.84 6.58
C TRP A 98 0.69 -6.91 5.13
N GLY A 99 1.61 -6.77 4.16
CA GLY A 99 1.30 -6.71 2.74
C GLY A 99 1.73 -5.37 2.17
#